data_AF-A6MKV6-F1
#
_entry.id   AF-A6MKV6-F1
#
_cell.length_a   1.000
_cell.length_b   1.000
_cell.length_c   1.000
_cell.angle_alpha   90.00
_cell.angle_beta   90.00
_cell.angle_gamma   90.00
#
_symmetry.space_group_name_H-M   'P 1'
#
loop_
_entity.id
_entity.type
_entity.pdbx_description
1 polymer ?
#
loop_
_entity_poly.entity_id
_entity_poly.type
_entity_poly.pdbx_seq_one_letter_code
_entity_poly.pdbx_strand_id
1 'polypeptide(L)'
;QAKEVGETLLYYGCRRSDEDYLYREEVAQFHKDGTFTQLNVAFSREQAHKVYVQHLLKRDREHLWKLIEGGAHIYVCGDARNMARDVQNTFCDIVAELGAMEHAQAVDYIKKLMTKGRYSLDVWS
;
A
#
# COMPACT_ATOMS: atom_id res chain seq x y z
N GLN A 1 23.62 -13.23 -13.81
CA GLN A 1 22.56 -14.15 -13.37
C GLN A 1 21.36 -13.29 -12.98
N ALA A 2 20.17 -13.56 -13.52
CA ALA A 2 18.96 -12.90 -13.05
C ALA A 2 18.71 -13.36 -11.61
N LYS A 3 18.65 -12.41 -10.67
CA LYS A 3 18.26 -12.72 -9.29
C LYS A 3 16.75 -12.94 -9.26
N GLU A 4 16.31 -13.90 -8.48
CA GLU A 4 14.89 -14.07 -8.17
C GLU A 4 14.41 -12.86 -7.37
N VAL A 5 13.32 -12.23 -7.82
CA VAL A 5 12.72 -11.05 -7.20
C VAL A 5 11.34 -11.45 -6.69
N GLY A 6 11.04 -11.11 -5.44
CA GLY A 6 9.72 -11.35 -4.85
C GLY A 6 8.64 -10.44 -5.44
N GLU A 7 7.40 -10.62 -4.97
CA GLU A 7 6.28 -9.80 -5.44
C GLU A 7 6.52 -8.31 -5.17
N THR A 8 6.20 -7.46 -6.17
CA THR A 8 6.26 -6.01 -6.05
C THR A 8 4.90 -5.42 -6.37
N LEU A 9 4.23 -4.85 -5.36
CA LEU A 9 2.88 -4.29 -5.48
C LEU A 9 2.94 -2.77 -5.34
N LEU A 10 2.41 -2.04 -6.33
CA LEU A 10 2.28 -0.59 -6.28
C LEU A 10 0.83 -0.20 -6.01
N TYR A 11 0.61 0.59 -4.95
CA TYR A 11 -0.65 1.28 -4.69
C TYR A 11 -0.44 2.78 -4.92
N TYR A 12 -1.05 3.30 -5.98
CA TYR A 12 -0.92 4.69 -6.42
C TYR A 12 -2.27 5.40 -6.40
N GLY A 13 -2.27 6.72 -6.23
CA GLY A 13 -3.50 7.51 -6.21
C GLY A 13 -3.34 8.84 -6.92
N CYS A 14 -4.32 9.18 -7.74
CA CYS A 14 -4.43 10.49 -8.40
C CYS A 14 -5.92 10.91 -8.50
N ARG A 15 -6.22 12.03 -9.15
CA ARG A 15 -7.59 12.53 -9.28
C ARG A 15 -8.33 11.77 -10.37
N ARG A 16 -7.76 11.75 -11.57
CA ARG A 16 -8.35 11.14 -12.76
C ARG A 16 -7.24 10.53 -13.62
N SER A 17 -7.57 9.49 -14.36
CA SER A 17 -6.65 8.80 -15.27
C SER A 17 -6.17 9.66 -16.45
N ASP A 18 -6.90 10.73 -16.76
CA ASP A 18 -6.65 11.68 -17.85
C ASP A 18 -6.18 13.07 -17.38
N GLU A 19 -5.99 13.28 -16.07
CA GLU A 19 -5.60 14.58 -15.49
C GLU A 19 -4.17 14.54 -14.93
N ASP A 20 -3.93 13.71 -13.93
CA ASP A 20 -2.71 13.75 -13.10
C ASP A 20 -2.16 12.36 -12.76
N TYR A 21 -2.37 11.39 -13.65
CA TYR A 21 -1.76 10.07 -13.54
C TYR A 21 -0.28 10.13 -13.94
N LEU A 22 0.58 10.35 -12.93
CA LEU A 22 2.03 10.44 -13.12
C LEU A 22 2.63 9.11 -13.58
N TYR A 23 3.57 9.21 -14.53
CA TYR A 23 4.31 8.07 -15.11
C TYR A 23 3.42 6.95 -15.67
N ARG A 24 2.23 7.30 -16.16
CA ARG A 24 1.20 6.34 -16.58
C ARG A 24 1.75 5.29 -17.55
N GLU A 25 2.48 5.73 -18.57
CA GLU A 25 3.05 4.85 -19.58
C GLU A 25 4.16 3.97 -19.00
N GLU A 26 5.04 4.52 -18.17
CA GLU A 26 6.16 3.79 -17.56
C GLU A 26 5.66 2.75 -16.56
N VAL A 27 4.74 3.09 -15.66
CA VAL A 27 4.20 2.13 -14.69
C VAL A 27 3.36 1.04 -15.35
N ALA A 28 2.65 1.37 -16.44
CA ALA A 28 1.96 0.38 -17.25
C ALA A 28 2.94 -0.57 -17.93
N GLN A 29 4.07 -0.06 -18.41
CA GLN A 29 5.13 -0.88 -19.00
C GLN A 29 5.80 -1.78 -17.96
N PHE A 30 6.11 -1.27 -16.76
CA PHE A 30 6.64 -2.06 -15.64
C PHE A 30 5.67 -3.14 -15.14
N HIS A 31 4.36 -2.89 -15.22
CA HIS A 31 3.39 -3.93 -14.95
C HIS A 31 3.37 -4.99 -16.06
N LYS A 32 3.43 -4.56 -17.34
CA LYS A 32 3.41 -5.46 -18.50
C LYS A 32 4.64 -6.37 -18.57
N ASP A 33 5.81 -5.89 -18.17
CA ASP A 33 7.06 -6.67 -18.17
C ASP A 33 7.28 -7.51 -16.90
N GLY A 34 6.39 -7.39 -15.91
CA GLY A 34 6.42 -8.16 -14.67
C GLY A 34 7.27 -7.55 -13.56
N THR A 35 7.85 -6.36 -13.76
CA THR A 35 8.54 -5.61 -12.69
C THR A 35 7.58 -5.30 -11.53
N PHE A 36 6.36 -4.85 -11.84
CA PHE A 36 5.27 -4.81 -10.87
C PHE A 36 4.40 -6.04 -11.02
N THR A 37 4.28 -6.83 -9.95
CA THR A 37 3.33 -7.94 -9.86
C THR A 37 1.90 -7.44 -9.85
N GLN A 38 1.64 -6.28 -9.23
CA GLN A 38 0.35 -5.60 -9.28
C GLN A 38 0.52 -4.07 -9.38
N LEU A 39 -0.33 -3.47 -10.19
CA LEU A 39 -0.50 -2.02 -10.31
C LEU A 39 -1.93 -1.65 -9.89
N ASN A 40 -2.09 -1.14 -8.67
CA ASN A 40 -3.36 -0.77 -8.07
C ASN A 40 -3.49 0.76 -8.01
N VAL A 41 -4.41 1.33 -8.80
CA VAL A 41 -4.56 2.80 -8.91
C VAL A 41 -5.92 3.26 -8.39
N ALA A 42 -5.90 4.21 -7.46
CA ALA A 42 -7.09 4.85 -6.90
C ALA A 42 -7.34 6.20 -7.59
N PHE A 43 -8.38 6.28 -8.41
CA PHE A 43 -8.84 7.55 -9.01
C PHE A 43 -9.87 8.21 -8.11
N SER A 44 -9.49 9.30 -7.43
CA SER A 44 -10.31 9.91 -6.39
C SER A 44 -11.48 10.79 -6.91
N ARG A 45 -11.57 11.03 -8.23
CA ARG A 45 -12.57 11.94 -8.84
C ARG A 45 -13.27 11.37 -10.08
N GLU A 46 -13.08 10.10 -10.43
CA GLU A 46 -13.76 9.49 -11.58
C GLU A 46 -15.19 9.03 -11.28
N GLN A 47 -15.54 8.93 -10.00
CA GLN A 47 -16.85 8.53 -9.51
C GLN A 47 -17.34 9.48 -8.41
N ALA A 48 -18.61 9.36 -8.04
CA ALA A 48 -19.26 10.25 -7.07
C ALA A 48 -18.65 10.20 -5.67
N HIS A 49 -18.13 9.03 -5.25
CA HIS A 49 -17.49 8.85 -3.94
C HIS A 49 -15.97 8.82 -4.06
N LYS A 50 -15.25 9.17 -3.00
CA LYS A 50 -13.79 9.15 -2.98
C LYS A 50 -13.26 7.72 -2.93
N VAL A 51 -12.36 7.41 -3.87
CA VAL A 51 -11.53 6.20 -3.83
C VAL A 51 -10.09 6.62 -3.56
N TYR A 52 -9.51 6.08 -2.49
CA TYR A 52 -8.13 6.33 -2.07
C TYR A 52 -7.38 5.02 -1.93
N VAL A 53 -6.05 5.10 -1.82
CA VAL A 53 -5.17 3.93 -1.74
C VAL A 53 -5.55 3.00 -0.59
N GLN A 54 -5.96 3.53 0.56
CA GLN A 54 -6.41 2.72 1.69
C GLN A 54 -7.66 1.87 1.40
N HIS A 55 -8.54 2.30 0.50
CA HIS A 55 -9.69 1.48 0.09
C HIS A 55 -9.22 0.26 -0.72
N LEU A 56 -8.20 0.42 -1.56
CA LEU A 56 -7.59 -0.67 -2.32
C LEU A 56 -6.81 -1.60 -1.39
N LEU A 57 -6.05 -1.06 -0.43
CA LEU A 57 -5.38 -1.85 0.59
C LEU A 57 -6.37 -2.72 1.38
N LYS A 58 -7.51 -2.15 1.79
CA LYS A 58 -8.55 -2.91 2.51
C LYS A 58 -9.19 -3.99 1.63
N ARG A 59 -9.39 -3.73 0.33
CA ARG A 59 -9.87 -4.73 -0.64
C ARG A 59 -8.91 -5.93 -0.72
N ASP A 60 -7.60 -5.66 -0.74
CA ASP A 60 -6.56 -6.67 -0.94
C ASP A 60 -6.01 -7.26 0.36
N ARG A 61 -6.72 -7.04 1.49
CA ARG A 61 -6.28 -7.36 2.86
C ARG A 61 -5.74 -8.78 3.04
N GLU A 62 -6.38 -9.79 2.44
CA GLU A 62 -5.99 -11.20 2.61
C GLU A 62 -4.61 -11.47 1.99
N HIS A 63 -4.39 -10.96 0.78
CA HIS A 63 -3.10 -11.10 0.09
C HIS A 63 -2.02 -10.28 0.79
N LEU A 64 -2.34 -9.04 1.19
CA LEU A 64 -1.40 -8.19 1.93
C LEU A 64 -1.00 -8.81 3.26
N TRP A 65 -1.93 -9.40 4.01
CA TRP A 65 -1.61 -10.08 5.26
C TRP A 65 -0.67 -11.26 5.05
N LYS A 66 -0.93 -12.08 4.02
CA LYS A 66 -0.04 -13.19 3.65
C LYS A 66 1.39 -12.70 3.33
N LEU A 67 1.52 -11.59 2.60
CA LEU A 67 2.82 -10.99 2.30
C LEU A 67 3.51 -10.46 3.56
N ILE A 68 2.76 -9.80 4.44
CA ILE A 68 3.28 -9.27 5.72
C ILE A 68 3.80 -10.41 6.60
N GLU A 69 3.03 -11.48 6.78
CA GLU A 69 3.49 -12.67 7.52
C GLU A 69 4.67 -13.35 6.81
N GLY A 70 4.69 -13.32 5.48
CA GLY A 70 5.78 -13.82 4.64
C GLY A 70 7.06 -12.97 4.64
N GLY A 71 7.12 -11.87 5.40
CA GLY A 71 8.34 -11.07 5.51
C GLY A 71 8.39 -9.81 4.62
N ALA A 72 7.30 -9.44 3.95
CA ALA A 72 7.29 -8.26 3.07
C ALA A 72 7.65 -6.96 3.79
N HIS A 73 8.13 -5.99 3.00
CA HIS A 73 8.42 -4.63 3.44
C HIS A 73 7.32 -3.68 2.92
N ILE A 74 6.88 -2.77 3.78
CA ILE A 74 5.88 -1.75 3.48
C ILE A 74 6.58 -0.39 3.38
N TYR A 75 6.21 0.37 2.36
CA TYR A 75 6.70 1.73 2.14
C TYR A 75 5.50 2.66 1.92
N VAL A 76 5.48 3.79 2.63
CA VAL A 76 4.45 4.83 2.45
C VAL A 76 5.14 6.16 2.20
N CYS A 77 4.78 6.81 1.10
CA CYS A 77 5.39 8.05 0.64
C CYS A 77 4.30 9.07 0.25
N GLY A 78 4.50 10.35 0.61
CA GLY A 78 3.58 11.45 0.25
C GLY A 78 3.09 12.27 1.45
N ASP A 79 1.78 12.57 1.49
CA ASP A 79 1.19 13.45 2.51
C ASP A 79 1.28 12.88 3.93
N ALA A 80 2.01 13.57 4.80
CA ALA A 80 2.18 13.22 6.21
C ALA A 80 0.93 13.48 7.06
N ARG A 81 0.06 14.42 6.66
CA ARG A 81 -1.01 14.92 7.53
C ARG A 81 -2.20 13.97 7.60
N ASN A 82 -2.63 13.43 6.48
CA ASN A 82 -3.84 12.62 6.37
C ASN A 82 -3.54 11.24 5.78
N MET A 83 -2.88 11.20 4.61
CA MET A 83 -2.69 9.95 3.87
C MET A 83 -1.90 8.92 4.69
N ALA A 84 -0.75 9.31 5.24
CA ALA A 84 0.09 8.42 6.03
C ALA A 84 -0.65 7.81 7.24
N ARG A 85 -1.46 8.62 7.92
CA ARG A 85 -2.27 8.18 9.08
C ARG A 85 -3.35 7.20 8.66
N ASP A 86 -4.09 7.50 7.59
CA ASP A 86 -5.20 6.67 7.14
C ASP A 86 -4.71 5.32 6.59
N VAL A 87 -3.55 5.31 5.91
CA VAL A 87 -2.87 4.08 5.49
C VAL A 87 -2.41 3.26 6.70
N GLN A 88 -1.79 3.89 7.70
CA GLN A 88 -1.36 3.19 8.90
C GLN A 88 -2.54 2.56 9.65
N ASN A 89 -3.64 3.30 9.82
CA ASN A 89 -4.86 2.78 10.45
C ASN A 89 -5.41 1.58 9.68
N THR A 90 -5.41 1.65 8.35
CA THR A 90 -5.86 0.54 7.50
C THR A 90 -5.00 -0.70 7.67
N PHE A 91 -3.67 -0.56 7.77
CA PHE A 91 -2.80 -1.69 8.08
C PHE A 91 -3.08 -2.26 9.49
N CYS A 92 -3.29 -1.41 10.50
CA CYS A 92 -3.72 -1.89 11.83
C CYS A 92 -5.01 -2.70 11.75
N ASP A 93 -6.00 -2.26 10.98
CA ASP A 93 -7.27 -2.98 10.81
C ASP A 93 -7.10 -4.31 10.07
N ILE A 94 -6.23 -4.37 9.05
CA ILE A 94 -5.88 -5.60 8.34
C ILE A 94 -5.24 -6.61 9.30
N VAL A 95 -4.26 -6.16 10.09
CA VAL A 95 -3.55 -7.01 11.06
C VAL A 95 -4.49 -7.47 12.19
N ALA A 96 -5.34 -6.59 12.71
CA ALA A 96 -6.31 -6.96 13.75
C ALA A 96 -7.29 -8.02 13.24
N GLU A 97 -7.86 -7.81 12.05
CA GLU A 97 -8.86 -8.70 11.45
C GLU A 97 -8.26 -10.07 11.11
N LEU A 98 -7.16 -10.11 10.36
CA LEU A 98 -6.63 -11.36 9.81
C LEU A 98 -5.59 -12.04 10.70
N GLY A 99 -4.99 -11.30 11.63
CA GLY A 99 -4.13 -11.84 12.68
C GLY A 99 -4.90 -12.24 13.94
N ALA A 100 -6.24 -12.10 13.94
CA ALA A 100 -7.12 -12.42 15.07
C ALA A 100 -6.64 -11.84 16.41
N MET A 101 -6.33 -10.54 16.40
CA MET A 101 -5.80 -9.83 17.56
C MET A 101 -6.53 -8.52 17.81
N GLU A 102 -6.50 -8.06 19.06
CA GLU A 102 -7.11 -6.80 19.45
C GLU A 102 -6.40 -5.62 18.76
N HIS A 103 -7.12 -4.52 18.54
CA HIS A 103 -6.59 -3.36 17.82
C HIS A 103 -5.29 -2.81 18.45
N ALA A 104 -5.18 -2.80 19.79
CA ALA A 104 -3.96 -2.39 20.48
C ALA A 104 -2.76 -3.29 20.15
N GLN A 105 -2.98 -4.60 20.00
CA GLN A 105 -1.94 -5.56 19.62
C GLN A 105 -1.52 -5.36 18.16
N ALA A 106 -2.48 -5.04 17.27
CA ALA A 106 -2.19 -4.72 15.88
C ALA A 106 -1.36 -3.43 15.73
N VAL A 107 -1.65 -2.40 16.53
CA VAL A 107 -0.83 -1.17 16.59
C VAL A 107 0.60 -1.50 17.01
N ASP A 108 0.78 -2.34 18.04
CA ASP A 108 2.11 -2.76 18.48
C ASP A 108 2.81 -3.65 17.45
N TYR A 109 2.07 -4.45 16.68
CA TYR A 109 2.60 -5.22 15.56
C TYR A 109 3.17 -4.30 14.47
N ILE A 110 2.43 -3.28 14.05
CA ILE A 110 2.89 -2.29 13.06
C ILE A 110 4.12 -1.53 13.57
N LYS A 111 4.14 -1.12 14.84
CA LYS A 111 5.34 -0.51 15.46
C LYS A 111 6.54 -1.44 15.43
N LYS A 112 6.36 -2.75 15.67
CA LYS A 112 7.44 -3.74 15.55
C LYS A 112 7.93 -3.90 14.11
N LEU A 113 7.08 -3.75 13.10
CA LEU A 113 7.54 -3.73 11.71
C LEU A 113 8.41 -2.50 11.44
N MET A 114 8.02 -1.33 11.96
CA MET A 114 8.81 -0.10 11.85
C MET A 114 10.19 -0.26 12.50
N THR A 115 10.26 -0.77 13.73
CA THR A 115 11.56 -0.96 14.42
C THR A 115 12.45 -2.00 13.73
N LYS A 116 11.86 -2.97 13.01
CA LYS A 116 12.57 -3.95 12.19
C LYS A 116 12.92 -3.45 10.78
N GLY A 117 12.59 -2.20 10.43
CA GLY A 117 12.82 -1.65 9.09
C GLY A 117 11.96 -2.26 7.98
N ARG A 118 10.84 -2.90 8.36
CA ARG A 118 9.87 -3.53 7.46
C ARG A 118 8.64 -2.65 7.19
N TYR A 119 8.55 -1.50 7.84
CA TYR A 119 7.56 -0.47 7.55
C TYR A 119 8.28 0.88 7.58
N SER A 120 8.43 1.50 6.41
CA SER A 120 9.18 2.75 6.25
C SER A 120 8.27 3.87 5.75
N LEU A 121 8.50 5.07 6.29
CA LEU A 121 7.77 6.29 5.96
C LEU A 121 8.71 7.31 5.33
N ASP A 122 8.32 7.88 4.21
CA ASP A 122 8.96 9.06 3.59
C ASP A 122 7.88 10.10 3.25
N VAL A 123 7.49 10.89 4.26
CA VAL A 123 6.30 11.74 4.20
C VAL A 123 6.60 13.19 4.56
N TRP A 124 5.93 14.12 3.89
CA TRP A 124 6.11 15.57 4.05
C TRP A 124 4.77 16.32 4.06
N SER A 125 4.81 17.63 4.39
CA SER A 125 3.62 18.47 4.54
C SER A 125 3.76 19.87 3.96
#